data_AF-A0AAN8PNI7-F1
#
_entry.id   AF-A0AAN8PNI7-F1
#
_cell.length_a   1.000
_cell.length_b   1.000
_cell.length_c   1.000
_cell.angle_alpha   90.00
_cell.angle_beta   90.00
_cell.angle_gamma   90.00
#
_symmetry.space_group_name_H-M   'P 1'
#
loop_
_entity.id
_entity.type
_entity.pdbx_description
1 polymer ?
#
loop_
_entity_poly.entity_id
_entity_poly.type
_entity_poly.pdbx_seq_one_letter_code
_entity_poly.pdbx_strand_id
1 'polypeptide(L)'
;MTSLEEKALQSSPITPICYYRKVDETFVMLKVEDDPNCLLQHLNNQHPRIKFTMEKENCGIIPFLDVLVNRNGSTIQTSIYRKPTHTDQYIHYQSNHPIKVKAATISTLAHRAKEICNPELPGMPEERQAPKDQGCGRTSHSNKRICLTCTS
;
A
#
# COMPACT_ATOMS: atom_id res chain seq x y z
N MET A 1 9.87 6.46 14.98
CA MET A 1 8.89 5.37 15.17
C MET A 1 8.26 5.59 16.54
N THR A 2 7.01 5.21 16.79
CA THR A 2 6.43 5.44 18.13
C THR A 2 7.05 4.46 19.12
N SER A 3 7.16 4.85 20.41
CA SER A 3 7.73 3.98 21.44
C SER A 3 6.93 2.69 21.65
N LEU A 4 5.64 2.69 21.29
CA LEU A 4 4.79 1.50 21.27
C LEU A 4 5.21 0.52 20.16
N GLU A 5 5.40 1.02 18.93
CA GLU A 5 5.83 0.20 17.79
C GLU A 5 7.21 -0.40 18.00
N GLU A 6 8.15 0.37 18.52
CA GLU A 6 9.51 -0.12 18.78
C GLU A 6 9.48 -1.29 19.77
N LYS A 7 8.71 -1.17 20.86
CA LYS A 7 8.51 -2.26 21.82
C LYS A 7 7.78 -3.46 21.20
N ALA A 8 6.78 -3.20 20.36
CA ALA A 8 6.03 -4.24 19.67
C ALA A 8 6.94 -5.05 18.74
N LEU A 9 7.81 -4.38 17.97
CA LEU A 9 8.75 -5.02 17.06
C LEU A 9 9.85 -5.77 17.79
N GLN A 10 10.36 -5.22 18.91
CA GLN A 10 11.37 -5.90 19.74
C GLN A 10 10.84 -7.16 20.42
N SER A 11 9.56 -7.17 20.80
CA SER A 11 8.91 -8.32 21.46
C SER A 11 8.25 -9.30 20.48
N SER A 12 8.29 -9.01 19.18
CA SER A 12 7.63 -9.82 18.16
C SER A 12 8.33 -11.16 17.95
N PRO A 13 7.58 -12.28 17.83
CA PRO A 13 8.16 -13.57 17.47
C PRO A 13 8.64 -13.61 16.00
N ILE A 14 8.17 -12.68 15.18
CA ILE A 14 8.52 -12.54 13.76
C ILE A 14 9.30 -11.24 13.58
N THR A 15 10.48 -11.34 12.96
CA THR A 15 11.30 -10.19 12.59
C THR A 15 11.11 -9.89 11.10
N PRO A 16 10.42 -8.80 10.74
CA PRO A 16 10.26 -8.42 9.35
C PRO A 16 11.60 -8.16 8.66
N ILE A 17 11.67 -8.49 7.37
CA ILE A 17 12.81 -8.12 6.52
C ILE A 17 12.79 -6.60 6.28
N CYS A 18 11.61 -6.03 6.08
CA CYS A 18 11.42 -4.59 6.05
C CYS A 18 10.10 -4.17 6.71
N TYR A 19 10.09 -2.97 7.27
CA TYR A 19 8.95 -2.36 7.94
C TYR A 19 8.93 -0.86 7.62
N TYR A 20 8.07 -0.45 6.69
CA TYR A 20 7.94 0.93 6.24
C TYR A 20 6.58 1.48 6.64
N ARG A 21 6.56 2.39 7.62
CA ARG A 21 5.33 3.03 8.11
C ARG A 21 5.14 4.42 7.51
N LYS A 22 3.92 4.71 7.04
CA LYS A 22 3.46 6.04 6.63
C LYS A 22 2.11 6.33 7.25
N VAL A 23 2.10 7.21 8.26
CA VAL A 23 0.89 7.55 9.06
C VAL A 23 0.23 6.28 9.58
N ASP A 24 -0.90 5.84 9.02
CA ASP A 24 -1.67 4.68 9.47
C ASP A 24 -1.40 3.42 8.65
N GLU A 25 -0.74 3.52 7.50
CA GLU A 25 -0.44 2.37 6.64
C GLU A 25 1.02 1.95 6.80
N THR A 26 1.24 0.64 6.93
CA THR A 26 2.57 0.05 7.10
C THR A 26 2.76 -1.06 6.09
N PHE A 27 3.79 -0.93 5.25
CA PHE A 27 4.24 -1.99 4.37
C PHE A 27 5.25 -2.87 5.08
N VAL A 28 5.01 -4.18 5.08
CA VAL A 28 5.86 -5.17 5.76
C VAL A 28 6.22 -6.30 4.81
N MET A 29 7.50 -6.68 4.79
CA MET A 29 7.97 -7.86 4.07
C MET A 29 8.47 -8.91 5.08
N LEU A 30 7.95 -10.12 4.97
CA LEU A 30 8.21 -11.26 5.84
C LEU A 30 8.90 -12.38 5.05
N LYS A 31 9.60 -13.25 5.76
CA LYS A 31 10.21 -14.42 5.12
C LYS A 31 9.12 -15.41 4.67
N VAL A 32 9.50 -16.37 3.83
CA VAL A 32 8.56 -17.34 3.25
C VAL A 32 7.96 -18.22 4.35
N GLU A 33 8.76 -18.54 5.36
CA GLU A 33 8.41 -19.38 6.50
C GLU A 33 7.53 -18.68 7.55
N ASP A 34 7.60 -17.35 7.64
CA ASP A 34 6.86 -16.59 8.65
C ASP A 34 5.35 -16.57 8.35
N ASP A 35 4.51 -16.73 9.38
CA ASP A 35 3.06 -16.54 9.24
C ASP A 35 2.67 -15.07 9.50
N PRO A 36 2.17 -14.34 8.47
CA PRO A 36 1.68 -12.97 8.67
C PRO A 36 0.62 -12.82 9.76
N ASN A 37 -0.20 -13.85 9.99
CA ASN A 37 -1.27 -13.78 10.99
C ASN A 37 -0.70 -13.72 12.41
N CYS A 38 0.44 -14.38 12.68
CA CYS A 38 1.12 -14.31 13.98
C CYS A 38 1.59 -12.89 14.29
N LEU A 39 2.16 -12.19 13.30
CA LEU A 39 2.55 -10.80 13.45
C LEU A 39 1.32 -9.90 13.68
N LEU A 40 0.26 -10.09 12.90
CA LEU A 40 -0.99 -9.35 13.06
C LEU A 40 -1.58 -9.51 14.47
N GLN A 41 -1.64 -10.74 14.98
CA GLN A 41 -2.16 -11.04 16.31
C GLN A 41 -1.29 -10.42 17.39
N HIS A 42 0.04 -10.51 17.26
CA HIS A 42 0.99 -9.89 18.19
C HIS A 42 0.79 -8.38 18.27
N LEU A 43 0.70 -7.69 17.13
CA LEU A 43 0.48 -6.25 17.05
C LEU A 43 -0.86 -5.85 17.67
N ASN A 44 -1.92 -6.61 17.39
CA ASN A 44 -3.26 -6.38 17.95
C ASN A 44 -3.36 -6.60 19.47
N ASN A 45 -2.40 -7.32 20.06
CA ASN A 45 -2.33 -7.58 21.49
C ASN A 45 -1.50 -6.54 22.25
N GLN A 46 -0.79 -5.63 21.57
CA GLN A 46 0.04 -4.62 22.21
C GLN A 46 -0.76 -3.56 22.96
N HIS A 47 -1.96 -3.24 22.45
CA HIS A 47 -2.81 -2.22 23.06
C HIS A 47 -4.29 -2.49 22.79
N PRO A 48 -5.19 -2.34 23.78
CA PRO A 48 -6.60 -2.66 23.61
C PRO A 48 -7.32 -1.77 22.58
N ARG A 49 -6.90 -0.49 22.45
CA ARG A 49 -7.54 0.49 21.54
C ARG A 49 -6.92 0.57 20.15
N ILE A 50 -5.74 0.00 19.94
CA ILE A 50 -5.06 0.10 18.64
C ILE A 50 -5.19 -1.25 17.97
N LYS A 51 -5.87 -1.27 16.82
CA LYS A 51 -6.07 -2.48 16.03
C LYS A 51 -5.51 -2.32 14.64
N PHE A 52 -4.99 -3.40 14.10
CA PHE A 52 -4.46 -3.49 12.76
C PHE A 52 -5.34 -4.42 11.94
N THR A 53 -5.62 -4.00 10.71
CA THR A 53 -6.11 -4.87 9.64
C THR A 53 -4.97 -5.19 8.69
N MET A 54 -5.05 -6.32 7.99
CA MET A 54 -4.00 -6.79 7.11
C MET A 54 -4.54 -7.09 5.72
N GLU A 55 -3.90 -6.53 4.70
CA GLU A 55 -4.04 -6.91 3.30
C GLU A 55 -2.80 -7.71 2.87
N LYS A 56 -3.01 -8.81 2.16
CA LYS A 56 -1.92 -9.67 1.66
C LYS A 56 -1.70 -9.42 0.19
N GLU A 57 -0.46 -9.52 -0.26
CA GLU A 57 -0.12 -9.51 -1.68
C GLU A 57 -0.87 -10.64 -2.41
N ASN A 58 -1.55 -10.29 -3.49
CA ASN A 58 -2.28 -11.21 -4.35
C ASN A 58 -1.68 -11.17 -5.75
N CYS A 59 -1.20 -12.30 -6.28
CA CYS A 59 -0.54 -12.37 -7.58
C CYS A 59 0.62 -11.36 -7.77
N GLY A 60 1.41 -11.11 -6.72
CA GLY A 60 2.48 -10.11 -6.79
C GLY A 60 1.99 -8.67 -6.75
N ILE A 61 0.69 -8.44 -6.58
CA ILE A 61 0.07 -7.12 -6.53
C ILE A 61 -0.36 -6.83 -5.09
N ILE A 62 0.01 -5.65 -4.59
CA ILE A 62 -0.40 -5.16 -3.28
C ILE A 62 -0.61 -3.64 -3.31
N PRO A 63 -1.76 -3.13 -2.85
CA PRO A 63 -1.96 -1.70 -2.67
C PRO A 63 -1.19 -1.20 -1.44
N PHE A 64 -0.58 -0.01 -1.57
CA PHE A 64 0.06 0.71 -0.49
C PHE A 64 -0.07 2.21 -0.73
N LEU A 65 -0.73 2.94 0.18
CA LEU A 65 -1.10 4.35 -0.02
C LEU A 65 -1.93 4.51 -1.31
N ASP A 66 -1.58 5.51 -2.12
CA ASP A 66 -2.19 5.79 -3.43
C ASP A 66 -1.47 5.05 -4.57
N VAL A 67 -0.71 3.99 -4.27
CA VAL A 67 0.12 3.25 -5.24
C VAL A 67 -0.22 1.77 -5.24
N LEU A 68 -0.33 1.19 -6.42
CA LEU A 68 -0.43 -0.25 -6.63
C LEU A 68 0.97 -0.77 -6.95
N VAL A 69 1.53 -1.56 -6.03
CA VAL A 69 2.83 -2.19 -6.20
C VAL A 69 2.61 -3.54 -6.88
N ASN A 70 3.16 -3.72 -8.08
CA ASN A 70 3.11 -4.95 -8.85
C ASN A 70 4.53 -5.51 -9.01
N ARG A 71 4.75 -6.72 -8.52
CA ARG A 71 5.99 -7.46 -8.71
C ARG A 71 5.87 -8.38 -9.92
N ASN A 72 6.76 -8.17 -10.88
CA ASN A 72 6.97 -9.07 -11.99
C ASN A 72 8.36 -9.72 -11.87
N GLY A 73 8.43 -10.89 -11.22
CA GLY A 73 9.70 -11.59 -11.00
C GLY A 73 10.65 -10.82 -10.06
N SER A 74 11.73 -10.26 -10.62
CA SER A 74 12.72 -9.44 -9.90
C SER A 74 12.45 -7.94 -10.00
N THR A 75 11.55 -7.49 -10.88
CA THR A 75 11.24 -6.08 -11.05
C THR A 75 10.01 -5.68 -10.24
N ILE A 76 10.01 -4.43 -9.80
CA ILE A 76 8.86 -3.79 -9.15
C ILE A 76 8.35 -2.71 -10.10
N GLN A 77 7.07 -2.81 -10.43
CA GLN A 77 6.32 -1.82 -11.17
C GLN A 77 5.34 -1.15 -10.21
N THR A 78 5.17 0.15 -10.35
CA THR A 78 4.24 0.95 -9.57
C THR A 78 3.27 1.65 -10.50
N SER A 79 2.02 1.76 -10.07
CA SER A 79 0.96 2.50 -10.77
C SER A 79 0.08 3.21 -9.75
N ILE A 80 -0.73 4.17 -10.18
CA ILE A 80 -1.67 4.84 -9.27
C ILE A 80 -2.76 3.86 -8.85
N TYR A 81 -2.97 3.73 -7.53
CA TYR A 81 -4.09 2.99 -6.97
C TYR A 81 -5.22 3.95 -6.58
N ARG A 82 -6.45 3.59 -6.97
CA ARG A 82 -7.67 4.23 -6.48
C ARG A 82 -8.44 3.23 -5.66
N LYS A 83 -8.81 3.60 -4.43
CA LYS A 83 -9.76 2.78 -3.66
C LYS A 83 -11.09 2.73 -4.42
N PRO A 84 -11.86 1.64 -4.37
CA PRO A 84 -13.16 1.54 -5.05
C PRO A 84 -14.16 2.65 -4.68
N THR A 85 -13.96 3.28 -3.51
CA THR A 85 -14.76 4.40 -3.01
C THR A 85 -14.31 5.76 -3.55
N HIS A 86 -13.23 5.84 -4.33
CA HIS A 86 -12.75 7.08 -4.91
C HIS A 86 -13.71 7.53 -6.01
N THR A 87 -14.21 8.76 -5.92
CA THR A 87 -15.22 9.31 -6.84
C THR A 87 -14.63 10.11 -8.00
N ASP A 88 -13.30 10.23 -8.07
CA ASP A 88 -12.56 11.11 -8.98
C ASP A 88 -13.00 12.58 -8.92
N GLN A 89 -13.68 12.97 -7.84
CA GLN A 89 -14.10 14.35 -7.62
C GLN A 89 -12.98 15.15 -6.96
N TYR A 90 -12.53 16.18 -7.68
CA TYR A 90 -11.61 17.19 -7.19
C TYR A 90 -12.34 18.51 -6.97
N ILE A 91 -11.64 19.63 -7.19
CA ILE A 91 -12.21 20.97 -7.05
C ILE A 91 -13.19 21.21 -8.20
N HIS A 92 -14.46 21.47 -7.84
CA HIS A 92 -15.48 21.85 -8.80
C HIS A 92 -15.08 23.14 -9.54
N TYR A 93 -15.18 23.17 -10.87
CA TYR A 93 -14.73 24.31 -11.67
C TYR A 93 -15.45 25.63 -11.30
N GLN A 94 -16.73 25.57 -10.92
CA GLN A 94 -17.49 26.76 -10.51
C GLN A 94 -17.32 27.15 -9.03
N SER A 95 -16.55 26.38 -8.25
CA SER A 95 -16.28 26.75 -6.86
C SER A 95 -15.51 28.07 -6.78
N ASN A 96 -15.65 28.78 -5.66
CA ASN A 96 -14.95 30.04 -5.38
C ASN A 96 -13.44 29.86 -5.08
N HIS A 97 -12.80 28.84 -5.65
CA HIS A 97 -11.35 28.66 -5.60
C HIS A 97 -10.68 29.46 -6.73
N PRO A 98 -9.54 30.13 -6.47
CA PRO A 98 -8.78 30.81 -7.50
C PRO A 98 -8.41 29.86 -8.65
N ILE A 99 -8.38 30.38 -9.89
CA ILE A 99 -8.01 29.60 -11.09
C ILE A 99 -6.66 28.91 -10.92
N LYS A 100 -5.70 29.57 -10.25
CA LYS A 100 -4.37 29.02 -9.95
C LYS A 100 -4.44 27.72 -9.14
N VAL A 101 -5.36 27.62 -8.18
CA VAL A 101 -5.53 26.42 -7.35
C VAL A 101 -6.09 25.27 -8.18
N LYS A 102 -7.11 25.53 -9.01
CA LYS A 102 -7.71 24.54 -9.91
C LYS A 102 -6.67 23.99 -10.90
N ALA A 103 -5.88 24.88 -11.50
CA ALA A 103 -4.78 24.49 -12.39
C ALA A 103 -3.70 23.70 -11.65
N ALA A 104 -3.32 24.13 -10.44
CA ALA A 104 -2.34 23.43 -9.62
C ALA A 104 -2.80 22.00 -9.27
N THR A 105 -4.09 21.77 -8.98
CA THR A 105 -4.62 20.43 -8.74
C THR A 105 -4.36 19.49 -9.93
N ILE A 106 -4.65 19.93 -11.16
CA ILE A 106 -4.41 19.14 -12.36
C ILE A 106 -2.91 18.88 -12.55
N SER A 107 -2.08 19.91 -12.42
CA SER A 107 -0.63 19.79 -12.53
C SER A 107 -0.04 18.82 -11.50
N THR A 108 -0.51 18.86 -10.25
CA THR A 108 -0.07 17.95 -9.20
C THR A 108 -0.47 16.50 -9.50
N LEU A 109 -1.68 16.26 -10.01
CA LEU A 109 -2.11 14.90 -10.40
C LEU A 109 -1.26 14.36 -11.54
N ALA A 110 -1.02 15.15 -12.59
CA ALA A 110 -0.19 14.76 -13.72
C ALA A 110 1.27 14.50 -13.29
N HIS A 111 1.83 15.37 -12.44
CA HIS A 111 3.18 15.18 -11.90
C HIS A 111 3.26 13.89 -11.07
N ARG A 112 2.28 13.63 -10.20
CA ARG A 112 2.22 12.39 -9.42
C ARG A 112 2.16 11.15 -10.31
N ALA A 113 1.34 11.17 -11.37
CA ALA A 113 1.28 10.06 -12.31
C ALA A 113 2.64 9.80 -12.97
N LYS A 114 3.35 10.85 -13.35
CA LYS A 114 4.68 10.73 -13.96
C LYS A 114 5.74 10.16 -13.01
N GLU A 115 5.75 10.61 -11.75
CA GLU A 115 6.74 10.16 -10.77
C GLU A 115 6.45 8.76 -10.21
N ILE A 116 5.18 8.40 -10.07
CA ILE A 116 4.76 7.11 -9.48
C ILE A 116 4.77 6.00 -10.51
N CYS A 117 4.35 6.26 -11.75
CA CYS A 117 4.25 5.23 -12.77
C CYS A 117 5.60 4.98 -13.42
N ASN A 118 6.08 3.73 -13.40
CA ASN A 118 7.31 3.36 -14.09
C ASN A 118 7.01 3.20 -15.61
N PRO A 119 7.69 3.93 -16.53
CA PRO A 119 7.31 4.03 -17.94
C PRO A 119 7.65 2.83 -18.84
N GLU A 120 8.06 1.67 -18.32
CA GLU A 120 8.40 0.49 -19.16
C GLU A 120 7.21 -0.18 -19.87
N LEU A 121 6.05 0.48 -19.98
CA LEU A 121 4.92 0.03 -20.81
C LEU A 121 4.46 1.14 -21.77
N PRO A 122 4.36 0.85 -23.09
CA PRO A 122 3.69 1.71 -24.05
C PRO A 122 2.19 1.62 -23.80
N GLY A 123 1.67 2.57 -23.04
CA GLY A 123 0.26 2.70 -22.70
C GLY A 123 0.13 3.81 -21.68
N MET A 124 -0.94 4.60 -21.74
CA MET A 124 -1.23 5.57 -20.69
C MET A 124 -1.17 4.88 -19.32
N PRO A 125 -0.82 5.59 -18.23
CA PRO A 125 -0.83 4.99 -16.89
C PRO A 125 -2.23 4.44 -16.60
N GLU A 126 -2.41 3.15 -16.86
CA GLU A 126 -3.68 2.46 -16.61
C GLU A 126 -3.89 2.45 -15.10
N GLU A 127 -4.90 3.19 -14.67
CA GLU A 127 -5.43 3.17 -13.32
C GLU A 127 -5.96 1.74 -13.07
N ARG A 128 -5.34 1.02 -12.14
CA ARG A 128 -5.70 -0.38 -11.87
C ARG A 128 -6.30 -0.53 -10.49
N GLN A 129 -7.46 -1.17 -10.43
CA GLN A 129 -7.98 -1.73 -9.18
C GLN A 129 -7.17 -2.97 -8.81
N ALA A 130 -7.06 -3.25 -7.51
CA ALA A 130 -6.49 -4.51 -7.05
C ALA A 130 -7.35 -5.68 -7.57
N PRO A 131 -6.75 -6.73 -8.15
CA PRO A 131 -7.49 -7.88 -8.64
C PRO A 131 -8.24 -8.57 -7.48
N LYS A 132 -9.51 -8.90 -7.71
CA LYS A 132 -10.32 -9.72 -6.79
C LYS A 132 -9.84 -11.17 -6.88
N ASP A 133 -9.70 -11.83 -5.73
CA ASP A 133 -9.23 -13.23 -5.54
C ASP A 133 -9.31 -14.11 -6.79
N GLN A 134 -8.28 -14.00 -7.64
CA GLN A 134 -8.09 -14.86 -8.80
C GLN A 134 -6.96 -15.81 -8.44
N GLY A 135 -7.26 -17.12 -8.49
CA GLY A 135 -6.32 -18.15 -8.07
C GLY A 135 -4.99 -18.05 -8.82
N CYS A 136 -3.98 -17.51 -8.16
CA CYS A 136 -2.63 -17.41 -8.71
C CYS A 136 -1.90 -18.74 -8.57
N GLY A 137 -1.25 -19.20 -9.65
CA GLY A 137 -0.26 -20.27 -9.61
C GLY A 137 0.82 -19.91 -8.59
N ARG A 138 0.86 -20.63 -7.47
CA ARG A 138 1.72 -20.34 -6.31
C ARG A 138 3.20 -20.33 -6.71
N THR A 139 3.85 -19.18 -6.68
CA THR A 139 5.31 -19.13 -6.53
C THR A 139 5.65 -19.30 -5.05
N SER A 140 5.68 -20.55 -4.61
CA SER A 140 5.86 -20.96 -3.19
C SER A 140 7.20 -20.54 -2.55
N HIS A 141 8.04 -19.75 -3.22
CA HIS A 141 9.43 -19.49 -2.87
C HIS A 141 9.75 -17.99 -2.72
N SER A 142 8.74 -17.13 -2.59
CA SER A 142 8.94 -15.68 -2.53
C SER A 142 8.52 -15.09 -1.18
N ASN A 143 9.30 -14.13 -0.68
CA ASN A 143 9.01 -13.39 0.56
C ASN A 143 7.59 -12.83 0.52
N LYS A 144 6.88 -12.93 1.64
CA LYS A 144 5.49 -12.48 1.75
C LYS A 144 5.46 -10.98 1.99
N ARG A 145 4.60 -10.25 1.28
CA ARG A 145 4.35 -8.83 1.55
C ARG A 145 2.93 -8.63 2.03
N ILE A 146 2.81 -7.76 3.02
CA ILE A 146 1.54 -7.37 3.62
C ILE A 146 1.49 -5.87 3.82
N CYS A 147 0.29 -5.31 3.75
CA CYS A 147 0.00 -3.95 4.15
C CYS A 147 -0.85 -4.02 5.41
N LEU A 148 -0.40 -3.34 6.47
CA LEU A 148 -1.10 -3.22 7.73
C LEU A 148 -1.70 -1.83 7.84
N THR A 149 -3.00 -1.73 8.11
CA THR A 149 -3.68 -0.46 8.36
C THR A 149 -4.02 -0.37 9.84
N CYS A 150 -3.53 0.67 10.50
CA CYS A 150 -3.84 1.00 11.87
C CYS A 150 -5.24 1.63 11.95
N THR A 151 -6.05 1.14 12.87
CA THR A 151 -7.38 1.63 13.22
C THR A 151 -7.37 1.91 14.72
N SER A 152 -7.76 3.13 15.10
CA SER A 152 -7.77 3.62 16.49
C SER A 152 -9.17 4.00 16.93
#